data_AF-A0A841T7K2-F1
#
_entry.id   AF-A0A841T7K2-F1
#
_cell.length_a   1.000
_cell.length_b   1.000
_cell.length_c   1.000
_cell.angle_alpha   90.00
_cell.angle_beta   90.00
_cell.angle_gamma   90.00
#
_symmetry.space_group_name_H-M   'P 1'
#
loop_
_entity.id
_entity.type
_entity.pdbx_description
1 polymer ?
#
loop_
_entity_poly.entity_id
_entity_poly.type
_entity_poly.pdbx_seq_one_letter_code
_entity_poly.pdbx_strand_id
1 'polypeptide(L)' 'MGEGSDLLKYMTHRAATYLTTPPAPAERKANRLPWTTQWFGMVPMGMQLWWEDKRGKPARAEAEPTYENL' A
#
# COMPACT_ATOMS: atom_id res chain seq x y z
N MET A 1 30.50 -2.10 8.03
CA MET A 1 29.92 -2.19 6.67
C MET A 1 28.44 -2.52 6.81
N GLY A 2 27.57 -1.72 6.21
CA GLY A 2 26.14 -1.68 6.54
C GLY A 2 25.31 -2.73 5.79
N GLU A 3 24.48 -3.44 6.55
CA GLU A 3 23.47 -4.42 6.14
C GLU A 3 22.60 -3.94 4.96
N GLY A 4 22.35 -2.62 4.87
CA GLY A 4 21.60 -2.01 3.78
C GLY A 4 22.22 -2.16 2.39
N SER A 5 23.57 -2.16 2.29
CA SER A 5 24.25 -2.32 0.99
C SER A 5 24.18 -3.75 0.44
N ASP A 6 24.13 -4.73 1.33
CA ASP A 6 24.00 -6.14 0.98
C ASP A 6 22.58 -6.44 0.47
N LEU A 7 21.57 -5.89 1.16
CA LEU A 7 20.17 -5.95 0.73
C LEU A 7 19.97 -5.29 -0.64
N LEU A 8 20.57 -4.12 -0.87
CA LEU A 8 20.46 -3.42 -2.15
C LEU A 8 21.09 -4.21 -3.29
N LYS A 9 22.25 -4.85 -3.05
CA LYS A 9 22.93 -5.71 -4.00
C LYS A 9 22.10 -6.94 -4.35
N TYR A 10 21.48 -7.56 -3.34
CA TYR A 10 20.60 -8.71 -3.53
C TYR A 10 19.34 -8.36 -4.33
N MET A 11 18.68 -7.24 -3.99
CA MET A 11 17.49 -6.76 -4.72
C MET A 11 17.82 -6.46 -6.17
N THR A 12 18.96 -5.79 -6.41
CA THR A 12 19.40 -5.42 -7.77
C THR A 12 19.71 -6.67 -8.59
N HIS A 13 20.40 -7.67 -8.02
CA HIS A 13 20.70 -8.91 -8.71
C HIS A 13 19.41 -9.65 -9.12
N ARG A 14 18.42 -9.72 -8.23
CA ARG A 14 17.12 -10.35 -8.52
C ARG A 14 16.33 -9.58 -9.60
N ALA A 15 16.35 -8.25 -9.57
CA ALA A 15 15.69 -7.42 -10.58
C ALA A 15 16.37 -7.52 -11.96
N ALA A 16 17.71 -7.46 -11.99
CA ALA A 16 18.49 -7.61 -13.23
C ALA A 16 18.25 -8.97 -13.89
N THR A 17 18.21 -10.04 -13.09
CA THR A 17 17.94 -11.41 -13.59
C THR A 17 16.55 -11.53 -14.22
N TYR A 18 15.57 -10.83 -13.66
CA TYR A 18 14.19 -10.83 -14.15
C TYR A 18 14.03 -10.01 -15.43
N LEU A 19 14.78 -8.91 -15.58
CA LEU A 19 14.75 -8.07 -16.77
C LEU A 19 15.48 -8.69 -17.97
N THR A 20 16.55 -9.44 -17.75
CA THR A 20 17.35 -10.06 -18.82
C THR A 20 16.78 -11.37 -19.34
N THR A 21 15.93 -12.04 -18.56
CA THR A 21 15.30 -13.29 -18.98
C THR A 21 13.99 -12.97 -19.70
N PRO A 22 13.90 -13.13 -21.03
CA PRO A 22 12.60 -13.03 -21.70
C PRO A 22 11.69 -14.12 -21.10
N PRO A 23 10.46 -13.78 -20.69
CA PRO A 23 9.55 -14.77 -20.14
C PRO A 23 9.39 -15.87 -21.19
N ALA A 24 9.70 -17.11 -20.82
CA ALA A 24 9.38 -18.28 -21.64
C ALA A 24 7.91 -18.17 -22.08
N PRO A 25 7.55 -18.53 -23.32
CA PRO A 25 6.19 -18.40 -23.82
C PRO A 25 5.27 -19.20 -22.89
N ALA A 26 4.62 -18.49 -21.98
CA ALA A 26 3.78 -19.09 -20.97
C ALA A 26 2.60 -19.68 -21.71
N GLU A 27 2.55 -21.01 -21.79
CA GLU A 27 1.41 -21.76 -22.27
C GLU A 27 0.18 -21.24 -21.53
N ARG A 28 -0.60 -20.42 -22.25
CA ARG A 28 -1.95 -19.94 -21.97
C ARG A 28 -2.34 -20.15 -20.50
N LYS A 29 -1.80 -19.32 -19.60
CA LYS A 29 -2.30 -19.26 -18.22
C LYS A 29 -3.73 -18.75 -18.30
N ALA A 30 -4.64 -19.72 -18.39
CA ALA A 30 -6.06 -19.54 -18.60
C ALA A 30 -6.59 -18.45 -17.67
N ASN A 31 -6.91 -17.31 -18.25
CA ASN A 31 -7.86 -16.30 -17.78
C ASN A 31 -7.86 -16.03 -16.27
N ARG A 32 -6.71 -16.11 -15.59
CA ARG A 32 -6.58 -15.62 -14.22
C ARG A 32 -6.55 -14.12 -14.35
N LEU A 33 -7.73 -13.52 -14.20
CA LEU A 33 -7.90 -12.08 -14.08
C LEU A 33 -6.76 -11.57 -13.18
N PRO A 34 -6.02 -10.55 -13.62
CA PRO A 34 -4.96 -9.97 -12.81
C PRO A 34 -5.52 -9.73 -11.41
N TRP A 35 -4.78 -10.10 -10.37
CA TRP A 35 -5.18 -9.83 -8.98
C TRP A 35 -5.63 -8.37 -8.80
N THR A 36 -4.94 -7.45 -9.48
CA THR A 36 -5.29 -6.03 -9.59
C THR A 36 -6.75 -5.78 -10.04
N THR A 37 -7.27 -6.56 -10.98
CA THR A 37 -8.67 -6.48 -11.43
C THR A 37 -9.64 -7.03 -10.39
N GLN A 38 -9.27 -8.06 -9.64
CA GLN A 38 -10.12 -8.64 -8.59
C GLN A 38 -10.35 -7.68 -7.43
N TRP A 39 -9.38 -6.82 -7.14
CA TRP A 39 -9.44 -5.87 -6.02
C TRP A 39 -9.63 -4.41 -6.43
N PHE A 40 -9.94 -4.14 -7.70
CA PHE A 40 -10.00 -2.80 -8.28
C PHE A 40 -10.97 -1.82 -7.58
N GLY A 41 -11.98 -2.26 -6.82
CA GLY A 41 -12.82 -1.36 -6.02
C GLY A 41 -12.31 -1.17 -4.59
N MET A 42 -11.85 -2.25 -3.95
CA MET A 42 -11.53 -2.24 -2.52
C MET A 42 -10.19 -1.58 -2.20
N VAL A 43 -9.20 -1.68 -3.10
CA VAL A 43 -7.88 -1.06 -2.93
C VAL A 43 -7.96 0.47 -2.91
N PRO A 44 -8.52 1.15 -3.94
CA PRO A 44 -8.65 2.60 -3.89
C PRO A 44 -9.57 3.07 -2.76
N MET A 45 -10.64 2.32 -2.45
CA MET A 45 -11.55 2.64 -1.34
C MET A 45 -10.85 2.59 0.03
N GLY A 46 -10.09 1.52 0.32
CA GLY A 46 -9.32 1.42 1.56
C GLY A 46 -8.22 2.48 1.66
N MET A 47 -7.62 2.86 0.54
CA MET A 47 -6.63 3.94 0.48
C MET A 47 -7.24 5.33 0.77
N GLN A 48 -8.45 5.61 0.24
CA GLN A 48 -9.18 6.84 0.54
C GLN A 48 -9.53 6.92 2.04
N LEU A 49 -10.11 5.86 2.60
CA LEU A 49 -10.47 5.82 4.03
C LEU A 49 -9.26 6.04 4.95
N TRP A 50 -8.12 5.44 4.62
CA TRP A 50 -6.88 5.65 5.35
C TRP A 50 -6.38 7.10 5.25
N TRP A 51 -6.50 7.72 4.08
CA TRP A 51 -6.17 9.13 3.90
C TRP A 51 -7.10 10.06 4.67
N GLU A 52 -8.38 9.72 4.78
CA GLU A 52 -9.36 10.47 5.56
C GLU A 52 -9.10 10.36 7.07
N ASP A 53 -8.82 9.16 7.58
CA ASP A 53 -8.42 8.93 8.99
C ASP A 53 -7.12 9.67 9.34
N LYS A 54 -6.15 9.71 8.41
CA LYS A 54 -4.93 10.51 8.53
C LYS A 54 -5.17 12.02 8.56
N ARG A 55 -6.30 12.49 8.01
CA ARG A 55 -6.66 13.92 7.92
C ARG A 55 -7.63 14.37 9.01
N GLY A 56 -8.39 13.45 9.60
CA GLY A 56 -9.41 13.72 10.60
C GLY A 56 -8.95 13.47 12.03
N LYS A 57 -8.30 14.46 12.65
CA LYS A 57 -8.29 14.67 14.10
C LYS A 57 -7.76 16.07 14.46
N PRO A 58 -8.63 17.09 14.54
CA PRO A 58 -8.68 17.91 15.73
C PRO A 58 -9.64 17.20 16.68
N ALA A 59 -9.08 16.56 17.70
CA ALA A 59 -9.85 16.20 18.87
C ALA A 59 -10.50 17.49 19.36
N ARG A 60 -11.80 17.63 19.13
CA ARG A 60 -12.64 18.63 19.80
C ARG A 60 -12.78 18.19 21.26
N ALA A 61 -11.67 18.26 21.97
CA ALA A 61 -11.58 18.12 23.41
C ALA A 61 -11.79 19.52 23.97
N GLU A 62 -13.04 19.98 23.99
CA GLU A 62 -13.53 21.13 24.79
C GLU A 62 -15.02 21.30 24.51
N ALA A 63 -15.84 20.67 25.34
CA ALA A 63 -17.19 21.10 25.63
C ALA A 63 -17.50 20.61 27.05
N GLU A 64 -16.75 21.14 28.02
CA GLU A 64 -17.22 21.11 29.40
C GLU A 64 -18.47 22.00 29.48
N PRO A 65 -19.62 21.49 29.94
CA PRO A 65 -20.73 22.36 30.25
C PRO A 65 -20.37 23.09 31.54
N THR A 66 -19.94 24.34 31.42
CA THR A 66 -19.82 25.24 32.56
C THR A 66 -21.21 25.43 33.17
N TYR A 67 -21.45 24.81 34.31
CA TYR A 67 -22.58 25.08 35.21
C TYR A 67 -22.29 26.39 35.95
N GLU A 68 -22.25 27.48 35.21
CA GLU A 68 -22.25 28.81 35.78
C GLU A 68 -23.60 29.44 35.43
N ASN A 69 -24.39 29.73 36.48
CA ASN A 69 -25.69 30.40 36.49
C ASN A 69 -26.94 29.49 36.43
N LEU A 70 -27.28 28.89 37.58
CA LEU A 70 -28.65 28.72 38.05
C LEU A 70 -28.70 28.72 39.58
#